data_AF-A0A7S1YYP1-F1
#
_entry.id   AF-A0A7S1YYP1-F1
#
_cell.length_a   1.000
_cell.length_b   1.000
_cell.length_c   1.000
_cell.angle_alpha   90.00
_cell.angle_beta   90.00
_cell.angle_gamma   90.00
#
_symmetry.space_group_name_H-M   'P 1'
#
loop_
_entity.id
_entity.type
_entity.pdbx_description
1 polymer ?
#
loop_
_entity_poly.entity_id
_entity_poly.type
_entity_poly.pdbx_seq_one_letter_code
_entity_poly.pdbx_strand_id
1 'polypeptide(L)'
;MMTTKRSTLRIFEESQLGRQFDDTIWPEHYTETLFVEKWNHKNVADWVKLQAEIPNEVALMFEENGVDGLQLLALTRVDLEEGMGIGNTDVMALVMKAIKNLQKMTQDSPIFIDHDPYCFGKILDQLRLKVMAKENYKPLSLSDIKKSKQNTFEKTVDYYFPGVLREL
;
A
#
# COMPACT_ATOMS: atom_id res chain seq x y z
N MET A 1 10.24 11.68 -28.33
CA MET A 1 9.70 11.76 -26.95
C MET A 1 9.35 10.35 -26.53
N MET A 2 9.89 9.85 -25.41
CA MET A 2 9.59 8.50 -24.93
C MET A 2 8.46 8.61 -23.91
N THR A 3 7.27 8.09 -24.26
CA THR A 3 6.08 8.22 -23.42
C THR A 3 6.04 7.08 -22.41
N THR A 4 5.86 7.41 -21.13
CA THR A 4 5.59 6.42 -20.08
C THR A 4 4.09 6.29 -19.92
N LYS A 5 3.57 5.07 -20.03
CA LYS A 5 2.17 4.77 -19.75
C LYS A 5 2.07 4.15 -18.36
N ARG A 6 0.87 4.18 -17.76
CA ARG A 6 0.60 3.48 -16.49
C ARG A 6 0.97 1.99 -16.59
N SER A 7 0.68 1.34 -17.71
CA SER A 7 1.10 -0.04 -17.99
C SER A 7 2.61 -0.25 -18.03
N THR A 8 3.41 0.78 -18.33
CA THR A 8 4.88 0.71 -18.24
C THR A 8 5.37 0.64 -16.79
N LEU A 9 4.69 1.33 -15.88
CA LEU A 9 5.04 1.32 -14.45
C LEU A 9 4.55 0.04 -13.74
N ARG A 10 3.56 -0.63 -14.34
CA ARG A 10 2.94 -1.86 -13.84
C ARG A 10 3.43 -3.15 -14.51
N ILE A 11 4.55 -3.15 -15.25
CA ILE A 11 5.10 -4.37 -15.89
C ILE A 11 5.30 -5.50 -14.87
N PHE A 12 5.68 -5.13 -13.65
CA PHE A 12 5.73 -6.04 -12.52
C PHE A 12 4.61 -5.65 -11.55
N GLU A 13 3.42 -6.22 -11.74
CA GLU A 13 2.22 -5.85 -10.97
C GLU A 13 2.40 -6.04 -9.46
N GLU A 14 3.15 -7.08 -9.07
CA GLU A 14 3.44 -7.39 -7.67
C GLU A 14 4.54 -6.52 -7.05
N SER A 15 5.24 -5.72 -7.85
CA SER A 15 6.30 -4.85 -7.34
C SER A 15 5.73 -3.67 -6.56
N GLN A 16 6.51 -3.10 -5.63
CA GLN A 16 6.07 -1.91 -4.90
C GLN A 16 5.75 -0.75 -5.84
N LEU A 17 6.47 -0.65 -6.96
CA LEU A 17 6.19 0.35 -7.98
C LEU A 17 4.87 0.04 -8.71
N GLY A 18 4.64 -1.23 -9.08
CA GLY A 18 3.41 -1.64 -9.76
C GLY A 18 2.17 -1.36 -8.92
N ARG A 19 2.23 -1.69 -7.62
CA ARG A 19 1.15 -1.46 -6.65
C ARG A 19 0.84 0.03 -6.45
N GLN A 20 1.85 0.90 -6.46
CA GLN A 20 1.65 2.36 -6.39
C GLN A 20 0.81 2.92 -7.53
N PHE A 21 0.70 2.22 -8.66
CA PHE A 21 -0.12 2.64 -9.80
C PHE A 21 -1.30 1.70 -10.05
N ASP A 22 -1.62 0.83 -9.10
CA ASP A 22 -2.78 -0.03 -9.16
C ASP A 22 -4.01 0.64 -8.55
N ASP A 23 -4.97 0.99 -9.41
CA ASP A 23 -6.20 1.67 -9.02
C ASP A 23 -7.10 0.76 -8.14
N THR A 24 -6.90 -0.56 -8.13
CA THR A 24 -7.62 -1.45 -7.19
C THR A 24 -6.99 -1.49 -5.79
N ILE A 25 -5.71 -1.11 -5.68
CA ILE A 25 -4.96 -1.04 -4.41
C ILE A 25 -5.06 0.36 -3.81
N TRP A 26 -5.33 1.37 -4.64
CA TRP A 26 -5.65 2.73 -4.23
C TRP A 26 -7.16 2.97 -4.11
N PRO A 27 -7.80 2.66 -2.97
CA PRO A 27 -8.92 3.50 -2.57
C PRO A 27 -8.36 4.90 -2.31
N GLU A 28 -9.13 5.93 -2.65
CA GLU A 28 -8.82 7.37 -2.49
C GLU A 28 -8.44 7.80 -1.05
N HIS A 29 -8.31 6.84 -0.13
CA HIS A 29 -8.21 6.99 1.32
C HIS A 29 -6.83 6.54 1.87
N TYR A 30 -5.89 6.12 1.02
CA TYR A 30 -4.57 5.62 1.43
C TYR A 30 -3.76 6.64 2.26
N THR A 31 -3.89 7.94 1.96
CA THR A 31 -3.24 9.02 2.73
C THR A 31 -3.85 9.21 4.12
N GLU A 32 -5.13 8.87 4.31
CA GLU A 32 -5.79 8.97 5.61
C GLU A 32 -5.48 7.76 6.49
N THR A 33 -5.36 6.56 5.90
CA THR A 33 -5.01 5.31 6.60
C THR A 33 -3.57 5.24 7.11
N LEU A 34 -2.67 6.13 6.69
CA LEU A 34 -1.28 6.16 7.18
C LEU A 34 -1.13 6.73 8.59
N PHE A 35 -2.18 7.35 9.14
CA PHE A 35 -2.16 7.95 10.47
C PHE A 35 -3.37 7.55 11.31
N VAL A 36 -3.76 6.27 11.27
CA VAL A 36 -4.89 5.74 12.06
C VAL A 36 -4.74 6.11 13.53
N GLU A 37 -3.53 6.08 14.10
CA GLU A 37 -3.28 6.50 15.49
C GLU A 37 -3.76 7.93 15.84
N LYS A 38 -3.96 8.79 14.83
CA LYS A 38 -4.44 10.18 14.99
C LYS A 38 -5.92 10.36 14.68
N TRP A 39 -6.61 9.29 14.28
CA TRP A 39 -8.02 9.36 13.94
C TRP A 39 -8.86 9.60 15.19
N ASN A 40 -9.80 10.53 15.07
CA ASN A 40 -10.87 10.67 16.06
C ASN A 40 -12.02 9.68 15.74
N HIS A 41 -12.99 9.59 16.64
CA HIS A 41 -14.12 8.68 16.50
C HIS A 41 -14.97 8.89 15.24
N LYS A 42 -15.03 10.10 14.68
CA LYS A 42 -15.73 10.34 13.40
C LYS A 42 -14.96 9.76 12.23
N ASN A 43 -13.64 9.94 12.20
CA ASN A 43 -12.81 9.34 11.16
C ASN A 43 -12.90 7.82 11.17
N VAL A 44 -12.94 7.21 12.36
CA VAL A 44 -13.15 5.76 12.51
C VAL A 44 -14.52 5.35 11.96
N ALA A 45 -15.59 6.02 12.35
CA ALA A 45 -16.94 5.72 11.88
C ALA A 45 -17.06 5.85 10.35
N ASP A 46 -16.49 6.90 9.77
CA ASP A 46 -16.49 7.11 8.33
C ASP A 46 -15.67 6.03 7.60
N TRP A 47 -14.53 5.61 8.15
CA TRP A 47 -13.78 4.46 7.63
C TRP A 47 -14.58 3.16 7.65
N VAL A 48 -15.37 2.90 8.70
CA VAL A 48 -16.25 1.72 8.77
C VAL A 48 -17.33 1.78 7.68
N LYS A 49 -17.97 2.95 7.46
CA LYS A 49 -18.98 3.15 6.40
C LYS A 49 -18.44 2.85 5.01
N LEU A 50 -17.15 3.09 4.79
CA LEU A 50 -16.49 2.87 3.51
C LEU A 50 -16.20 1.38 3.23
N GLN A 51 -16.30 0.51 4.24
CA GLN A 51 -16.14 -0.92 4.04
C GLN A 51 -17.41 -1.49 3.41
N ALA A 52 -17.39 -1.75 2.09
CA ALA A 52 -18.57 -2.18 1.33
C ALA A 52 -19.29 -3.43 1.88
N GLU A 53 -18.58 -4.29 2.61
CA GLU A 53 -19.13 -5.52 3.20
C GLU A 53 -19.70 -5.32 4.62
N ILE A 54 -19.50 -4.15 5.25
CA ILE A 54 -19.91 -3.89 6.64
C ILE A 54 -21.21 -3.04 6.64
N PRO A 55 -22.25 -3.45 7.38
CA PRO A 55 -23.48 -2.66 7.49
C PRO A 55 -23.23 -1.28 8.12
N ASN A 56 -23.91 -0.25 7.63
CA ASN A 56 -23.75 1.13 8.11
C ASN A 56 -24.12 1.29 9.59
N GLU A 57 -24.99 0.43 10.11
CA GLU A 57 -25.36 0.42 11.52
C GLU A 57 -24.16 0.14 12.43
N VAL A 58 -23.19 -0.66 11.96
CA VAL A 58 -21.95 -0.92 12.68
C VAL A 58 -21.14 0.37 12.82
N ALA A 59 -21.08 1.20 11.79
CA ALA A 59 -20.36 2.47 11.87
C ALA A 59 -20.95 3.41 12.93
N LEU A 60 -22.27 3.41 13.09
CA LEU A 60 -22.93 4.16 14.17
C LEU A 60 -22.50 3.63 15.54
N MET A 61 -22.40 2.30 15.71
CA MET A 61 -21.91 1.71 16.97
C MET A 61 -20.47 2.15 17.29
N PHE A 62 -19.59 2.25 16.28
CA PHE A 62 -18.23 2.78 16.48
C PHE A 62 -18.24 4.27 16.88
N GLU A 63 -19.12 5.07 16.28
CA GLU A 63 -19.27 6.49 16.62
C GLU A 63 -19.84 6.70 18.04
N GLU A 64 -20.89 5.96 18.40
CA GLU A 64 -21.58 6.05 19.69
C GLU A 64 -20.69 5.57 20.85
N ASN A 65 -19.87 4.54 20.62
CA ASN A 65 -18.88 4.08 21.60
C ASN A 65 -17.63 4.95 21.64
N GLY A 66 -17.54 5.99 20.81
CA GLY A 66 -16.44 6.94 20.80
C GLY A 66 -15.09 6.32 20.45
N VAL A 67 -15.09 5.25 19.63
CA VAL A 67 -13.89 4.49 19.29
C VAL A 67 -12.93 5.35 18.46
N ASP A 68 -11.80 5.73 19.03
CA ASP A 68 -10.72 6.43 18.31
C ASP A 68 -9.79 5.46 17.57
N GLY A 69 -8.84 5.99 16.81
CA GLY A 69 -7.96 5.17 15.99
C GLY A 69 -6.99 4.28 16.76
N LEU A 70 -6.55 4.67 17.95
CA LEU A 70 -5.71 3.82 18.80
C LEU A 70 -6.52 2.65 19.35
N GLN A 71 -7.75 2.93 19.77
CA GLN A 71 -8.70 1.92 20.22
C GLN A 71 -9.07 0.96 19.08
N LEU A 72 -9.35 1.48 17.88
CA LEU A 72 -9.64 0.69 16.68
C LEU A 72 -8.54 -0.35 16.41
N LEU A 73 -7.28 0.06 16.51
CA LEU A 73 -6.13 -0.82 16.30
C LEU A 73 -5.92 -1.83 17.43
N ALA A 74 -6.53 -1.63 18.60
CA ALA A 74 -6.43 -2.52 19.75
C ALA A 74 -7.67 -3.43 19.94
N LEU A 75 -8.77 -3.18 19.21
CA LEU A 75 -10.03 -3.90 19.38
C LEU A 75 -9.86 -5.41 19.19
N THR A 76 -10.41 -6.15 20.15
CA THR A 76 -10.52 -7.60 20.11
C THR A 76 -11.93 -8.03 19.74
N ARG A 77 -12.08 -9.32 19.46
CA ARG A 77 -13.39 -9.92 19.21
C ARG A 77 -14.35 -9.72 20.40
N VAL A 78 -13.83 -9.81 21.62
CA VAL A 78 -14.63 -9.67 22.85
C VAL A 78 -15.14 -8.23 22.99
N ASP A 79 -14.31 -7.24 22.66
CA ASP A 79 -14.71 -5.83 22.74
C ASP A 79 -15.84 -5.50 21.74
N LEU A 80 -15.81 -6.10 20.55
CA LEU A 80 -16.88 -5.94 19.56
C LEU A 80 -18.19 -6.59 20.01
N GLU A 81 -18.11 -7.79 20.60
CA GLU A 81 -19.28 -8.57 21.00
C GLU A 81 -19.91 -8.05 22.30
N GLU A 82 -19.11 -7.94 23.36
CA GLU A 82 -19.57 -7.57 24.71
C GLU A 82 -19.58 -6.05 24.93
N GLY A 83 -18.62 -5.32 24.35
CA GLY A 83 -18.50 -3.88 24.52
C GLY A 83 -19.40 -3.08 23.58
N MET A 84 -19.48 -3.50 22.31
CA MET A 84 -20.21 -2.76 21.27
C MET A 84 -21.54 -3.41 20.85
N GLY A 85 -21.82 -4.63 21.33
CA GLY A 85 -23.07 -5.34 21.04
C GLY A 85 -23.18 -5.90 19.62
N ILE A 86 -22.05 -6.06 18.91
CA ILE A 86 -22.02 -6.65 17.56
C ILE A 86 -22.08 -8.18 17.68
N GLY A 87 -23.28 -8.70 17.95
CA GLY A 87 -23.49 -10.15 18.17
C GLY A 87 -23.55 -10.98 16.88
N ASN A 88 -23.68 -10.36 15.70
CA ASN A 88 -23.69 -11.11 14.44
C ASN A 88 -22.27 -11.60 14.11
N THR A 89 -22.10 -12.92 14.08
CA THR A 89 -20.79 -13.56 13.90
C THR A 89 -20.17 -13.27 12.53
N ASP A 90 -20.98 -13.19 11.46
CA ASP A 90 -20.49 -12.92 10.10
C ASP A 90 -20.01 -11.47 9.99
N VAL A 91 -20.80 -10.52 10.50
CA VAL A 91 -20.43 -9.10 10.54
C VAL A 91 -19.18 -8.88 11.36
N MET A 92 -19.08 -9.52 12.53
CA MET A 92 -17.89 -9.45 13.38
C MET A 92 -16.64 -10.00 12.68
N ALA A 93 -16.76 -11.08 11.91
CA ALA A 93 -15.65 -11.61 11.12
C ALA A 93 -15.18 -10.61 10.05
N LEU A 94 -16.11 -9.92 9.38
CA LEU A 94 -15.82 -8.88 8.40
C LEU A 94 -15.12 -7.67 9.03
N VAL A 95 -15.62 -7.18 10.17
CA VAL A 95 -15.00 -6.08 10.93
C VAL A 95 -13.58 -6.45 11.36
N MET A 96 -13.39 -7.64 11.93
CA MET A 96 -12.07 -8.12 12.35
C MET A 96 -11.10 -8.27 11.16
N LYS A 97 -11.59 -8.71 10.00
CA LYS A 97 -10.79 -8.79 8.77
C LYS A 97 -10.37 -7.39 8.31
N ALA A 98 -11.27 -6.42 8.31
CA ALA A 98 -10.99 -5.04 7.95
C ALA A 98 -9.95 -4.40 8.88
N ILE A 99 -10.11 -4.54 10.20
CA ILE A 99 -9.15 -4.04 11.20
C ILE A 99 -7.77 -4.66 11.01
N LYS A 100 -7.68 -5.98 10.79
CA LYS A 100 -6.39 -6.66 10.53
C LYS A 100 -5.71 -6.15 9.25
N ASN A 101 -6.48 -5.86 8.21
CA ASN A 101 -5.93 -5.28 6.99
C ASN A 101 -5.41 -3.86 7.25
N LEU A 102 -6.15 -3.05 8.02
CA LEU A 102 -5.74 -1.70 8.41
C LEU A 102 -4.46 -1.72 9.25
N GLN A 103 -4.34 -2.64 10.21
CA GLN A 103 -3.13 -2.84 11.02
C GLN A 103 -1.91 -3.17 10.16
N LYS A 104 -2.07 -4.05 9.17
CA LYS A 104 -0.98 -4.38 8.22
C LYS A 104 -0.54 -3.16 7.42
N MET A 105 -1.50 -2.37 6.94
CA MET A 105 -1.22 -1.14 6.19
C MET A 105 -0.53 -0.06 7.05
N THR A 106 -0.82 0.00 8.36
CA THR A 106 -0.19 0.95 9.28
C THR A 106 1.18 0.48 9.80
N GLN A 107 1.41 -0.83 9.87
CA GLN A 107 2.71 -1.40 10.28
C GLN A 107 3.76 -1.34 9.17
N ASP A 108 3.36 -1.15 7.91
CA ASP A 108 4.27 -0.81 6.82
C ASP A 108 4.85 0.60 7.07
N SER A 109 5.91 0.65 7.88
CA SER A 109 6.69 1.86 8.17
C SER A 109 6.99 2.60 6.86
N PRO A 110 6.80 3.93 6.79
CA PRO A 110 7.15 4.68 5.60
C PRO A 110 8.66 4.53 5.37
N ILE A 111 9.02 3.69 4.41
CA ILE A 111 10.41 3.58 3.98
C ILE A 111 10.72 4.87 3.23
N PHE A 112 11.45 5.76 3.89
CA PHE A 112 12.04 6.93 3.25
C PHE A 112 13.11 6.44 2.28
N ILE A 113 12.73 6.31 1.02
CA ILE A 113 13.68 6.13 -0.07
C ILE A 113 14.20 7.50 -0.42
N ASP A 114 15.51 7.68 -0.33
CA ASP A 114 16.16 8.81 -0.96
C ASP A 114 15.98 8.67 -2.48
N HIS A 115 14.98 9.37 -2.99
CA HIS A 115 14.61 9.37 -4.40
C HIS A 115 15.64 10.15 -5.20
N ASP A 116 16.75 9.49 -5.55
CA ASP A 116 17.69 10.04 -6.52
C ASP A 116 17.06 10.04 -7.93
N PRO A 117 16.83 11.21 -8.56
CA PRO A 117 16.14 11.27 -9.86
C PRO A 117 16.89 10.55 -10.97
N TYR A 118 18.21 10.44 -10.87
CA TYR A 118 19.02 9.72 -11.84
C TYR A 118 18.82 8.20 -11.71
N CYS A 119 18.85 7.65 -10.50
CA CYS A 119 18.60 6.23 -10.25
C CYS A 119 17.18 5.83 -10.70
N PHE A 120 16.17 6.61 -10.33
CA PHE A 120 14.80 6.33 -10.75
C PHE A 120 14.62 6.46 -12.27
N GLY A 121 15.28 7.43 -12.90
CA GLY A 121 15.32 7.56 -14.35
C GLY A 121 15.87 6.31 -15.04
N LYS A 122 16.92 5.70 -14.48
CA LYS A 122 17.51 4.45 -15.01
C LYS A 122 16.56 3.26 -14.89
N ILE A 123 15.85 3.13 -13.78
CA ILE A 123 14.78 2.13 -13.60
C ILE A 123 13.70 2.33 -14.66
N LEU A 124 13.25 3.57 -14.84
CA LEU A 124 12.19 3.88 -15.79
C LEU A 124 12.60 3.58 -17.24
N ASP A 125 13.84 3.88 -17.60
CA ASP A 125 14.39 3.54 -18.92
C ASP A 125 14.41 2.02 -19.15
N GLN A 126 14.74 1.22 -18.14
CA GLN A 126 14.64 -0.25 -18.22
C GLN A 126 13.23 -0.74 -18.46
N LEU A 127 12.26 -0.23 -17.69
CA LEU A 127 10.85 -0.59 -17.90
C LEU A 127 10.38 -0.26 -19.31
N ARG A 128 10.74 0.93 -19.83
CA ARG A 128 10.43 1.33 -21.22
C ARG A 128 11.06 0.38 -22.24
N LEU A 129 12.35 0.06 -22.06
CA LEU A 129 13.06 -0.86 -22.94
C LEU A 129 12.45 -2.25 -22.91
N LYS A 130 12.02 -2.75 -21.74
CA LYS A 130 11.38 -4.06 -21.60
C LYS A 130 10.06 -4.15 -22.37
N VAL A 131 9.23 -3.10 -22.34
CA VAL A 131 8.00 -3.02 -23.16
C VAL A 131 8.31 -3.05 -24.66
N MET A 132 9.39 -2.38 -25.08
CA MET A 132 9.74 -2.24 -26.49
C MET A 132 10.43 -3.47 -27.07
N ALA A 133 11.29 -4.14 -26.30
CA ALA A 133 12.26 -5.09 -26.82
C ALA A 133 11.70 -6.50 -27.13
N LYS A 134 10.53 -6.86 -26.58
CA LYS A 134 9.77 -8.13 -26.70
C LYS A 134 10.56 -9.47 -26.59
N GLU A 135 11.67 -9.68 -27.31
CA GLU A 135 12.46 -10.92 -27.33
C GLU A 135 14.00 -10.74 -27.22
N ASN A 136 14.56 -9.52 -27.27
CA ASN A 136 16.02 -9.28 -27.17
C ASN A 136 16.42 -8.28 -26.06
N TYR A 137 15.71 -8.34 -24.93
CA TYR A 137 15.97 -7.47 -23.79
C TYR A 137 17.27 -7.85 -23.07
N LYS A 138 18.20 -6.90 -22.96
CA LYS A 138 19.34 -7.01 -22.05
C LYS A 138 19.08 -6.12 -20.83
N PRO A 139 18.90 -6.70 -19.63
CA PRO A 139 18.73 -5.94 -18.39
C PRO A 139 19.93 -5.03 -18.12
N LEU A 140 19.70 -3.91 -17.42
CA LEU A 140 20.78 -2.99 -17.07
C LEU A 140 21.76 -3.68 -16.14
N SER A 141 23.06 -3.54 -16.41
CA SER A 141 24.07 -3.97 -15.45
C SER A 141 24.43 -2.82 -14.51
N LEU A 142 24.88 -3.13 -13.29
CA LEU A 142 25.39 -2.12 -12.36
C LEU A 142 26.57 -1.34 -12.94
N SER A 143 27.33 -1.91 -13.88
CA SER A 143 28.38 -1.21 -14.62
C SER A 143 27.86 -0.08 -15.51
N ASP A 144 26.58 -0.08 -15.88
CA ASP A 144 25.94 1.00 -16.66
C ASP A 144 25.48 2.18 -15.77
N ILE A 145 25.57 2.01 -14.45
CA ILE A 145 25.25 3.03 -13.45
C ILE A 145 26.54 3.75 -13.03
N LYS A 146 26.46 5.07 -12.84
CA LYS A 146 27.56 5.87 -12.27
C LYS A 146 28.03 5.22 -10.97
N LYS A 147 29.34 4.98 -10.84
CA LYS A 147 29.95 4.33 -9.67
C LYS A 147 29.52 4.95 -8.32
N SER A 148 29.40 6.27 -8.26
CA SER A 148 28.94 7.00 -7.06
C SER A 148 27.46 6.81 -6.71
N LYS A 149 26.66 6.22 -7.62
CA LYS A 149 25.21 6.01 -7.49
C LYS A 149 24.82 4.53 -7.46
N GLN A 150 25.76 3.60 -7.61
CA GLN A 150 25.48 2.15 -7.63
C GLN A 150 24.77 1.67 -6.35
N ASN A 151 25.27 2.03 -5.17
CA ASN A 151 24.65 1.66 -3.90
C ASN A 151 23.22 2.24 -3.75
N THR A 152 23.03 3.51 -4.15
CA THR A 152 21.70 4.13 -4.14
C THR A 152 20.77 3.41 -5.11
N PHE A 153 21.24 3.12 -6.33
CA PHE A 153 20.48 2.41 -7.34
C PHE A 153 20.06 1.02 -6.86
N GLU A 154 20.97 0.22 -6.30
CA GLU A 154 20.67 -1.10 -5.74
C GLU A 154 19.59 -1.02 -4.67
N LYS A 155 19.70 -0.09 -3.72
CA LYS A 155 18.67 0.11 -2.68
C LYS A 155 17.32 0.51 -3.28
N THR A 156 17.31 1.39 -4.28
CA THR A 156 16.07 1.81 -4.95
C THR A 156 15.43 0.63 -5.69
N VAL A 157 16.22 -0.19 -6.39
CA VAL A 157 15.69 -1.37 -7.10
C VAL A 157 15.21 -2.42 -6.10
N ASP A 158 15.97 -2.73 -5.06
CA ASP A 158 15.60 -3.73 -4.06
C ASP A 158 14.30 -3.36 -3.34
N TYR A 159 14.11 -2.06 -3.06
CA TYR A 159 12.82 -1.58 -2.56
C TYR A 159 11.70 -1.82 -3.57
N TYR A 160 11.86 -1.34 -4.80
CA TYR A 160 10.74 -1.33 -5.75
C TYR A 160 10.42 -2.70 -6.32
N PHE A 161 11.43 -3.56 -6.43
CA PHE A 161 11.41 -4.83 -7.13
C PHE A 161 12.23 -5.87 -6.35
N PRO A 162 11.82 -6.20 -5.10
CA PRO A 162 12.57 -7.10 -4.23
C PRO A 162 12.75 -8.47 -4.89
N GLY A 163 13.99 -8.94 -4.97
CA GLY A 163 14.33 -10.23 -5.62
C GLY A 163 14.31 -10.22 -7.16
N VAL A 164 13.99 -9.10 -7.80
CA VAL A 164 13.82 -8.97 -9.26
C VAL A 164 14.93 -8.13 -9.91
N LEU A 165 15.98 -7.77 -9.15
CA LEU A 165 17.19 -7.05 -9.62
C LEU A 165 17.83 -7.66 -10.88
N ARG A 166 17.54 -8.92 -11.21
CA ARG A 166 18.06 -9.63 -12.39
C ARG A 166 17.13 -9.62 -13.61
N GLU A 167 15.89 -9.17 -13.45
CA GLU A 167 14.90 -9.11 -14.54
C GLU A 167 14.57 -7.67 -14.97
N LEU A 168 15.16 -6.70 -14.26
CA LEU A 168 15.18 -5.27 -14.56
C LEU A 168 16.44 -4.90 -15.32
#